data_AF-A0A3B8ZCE8-F1
#
_entry.id   AF-A0A3B8ZCE8-F1
#
_cell.length_a   1.000
_cell.length_b   1.000
_cell.length_c   1.000
_cell.angle_alpha   90.00
_cell.angle_beta   90.00
_cell.angle_gamma   90.00
#
_symmetry.space_group_name_H-M   'P 1'
#
loop_
_entity.id
_entity.type
_entity.pdbx_description
1 polymer ?
#
loop_
_entity_poly.entity_id
_entity_poly.type
_entity_poly.pdbx_seq_one_letter_code
_entity_poly.pdbx_strand_id
1 'polypeptide(L)'
;MLTGQSNSSIPTSGCITNDATNLTPIVVTGQSTCQDACLSINDKSRQAVTALVGGEPVQLDQATRQQSQPRVLHVINGQHFSGAERVQQLLGRCLGEAGITSHFVCVKPGKFPEVCGLDPQQVSVLPMLSRIDLRVIGRLVQLVRKQRIDILHAHTPRTALLTALVALRTGLPWCYHVHSPTARDSTRGLINRINLWIERISVRSCTRLITVSKSLRREMLRLGVPRQRLFVAANGVPAIDPIDADKRLDQLTWNLGLIALMRPRKGVEVALDAMVEIKRRGLPIRLELIGGFETEEYRKQILSQILLLELEDCVTLSGFTT
;
A
#
# COMPACT_ATOMS: atom_id res chain seq x y z
N MET A 1 58.67 -32.99 -14.23
CA MET A 1 58.00 -31.97 -15.06
C MET A 1 56.54 -31.90 -14.64
N LEU A 2 56.07 -30.72 -14.23
CA LEU A 2 54.67 -30.19 -14.20
C LEU A 2 53.56 -31.19 -13.77
N THR A 3 52.79 -31.04 -12.70
CA THR A 3 52.01 -29.90 -12.13
C THR A 3 51.61 -30.33 -10.69
N GLY A 4 51.34 -29.53 -9.66
CA GLY A 4 50.66 -28.24 -9.56
C GLY A 4 49.50 -28.38 -8.55
N GLN A 5 49.76 -28.32 -7.24
CA GLN A 5 48.76 -28.04 -6.20
C GLN A 5 49.31 -26.93 -5.29
N SER A 6 48.65 -25.77 -5.32
CA SER A 6 48.89 -24.65 -4.41
C SER A 6 47.61 -24.33 -3.65
N ASN A 7 47.75 -24.36 -2.32
CA ASN A 7 46.80 -23.91 -1.31
C ASN A 7 46.19 -22.53 -1.59
N SER A 8 44.96 -22.31 -1.15
CA SER A 8 44.66 -21.18 -0.26
C SER A 8 43.32 -21.33 0.44
N SER A 9 43.42 -21.49 1.76
CA SER A 9 42.44 -21.19 2.81
C SER A 9 41.59 -19.93 2.56
N ILE A 10 40.28 -20.07 2.70
CA ILE A 10 39.32 -18.94 2.73
C ILE A 10 39.14 -18.50 4.20
N PRO A 11 39.32 -17.22 4.54
CA PRO A 11 39.15 -16.73 5.90
C PRO A 11 37.67 -16.50 6.26
N THR A 12 37.25 -17.06 7.38
CA THR A 12 36.02 -16.71 8.10
C THR A 12 36.23 -15.42 8.89
N SER A 13 35.85 -14.27 8.31
CA SER A 13 35.59 -13.04 9.07
C SER A 13 34.78 -12.07 8.21
N GLY A 14 33.53 -11.84 8.60
CA GLY A 14 32.62 -10.93 7.91
C GLY A 14 31.36 -10.70 8.74
N CYS A 15 31.55 -10.20 9.96
CA CYS A 15 30.47 -9.68 10.78
C CYS A 15 29.83 -8.51 10.02
N ILE A 16 28.63 -8.70 9.48
CA ILE A 16 27.84 -7.61 8.90
C ILE A 16 27.29 -6.83 10.10
N THR A 17 27.99 -5.77 10.47
CA THR A 17 27.52 -4.77 11.40
C THR A 17 26.27 -4.11 10.79
N ASN A 18 25.12 -4.31 11.44
CA ASN A 18 23.94 -3.49 11.22
C ASN A 18 24.27 -2.07 11.70
N ASP A 19 24.63 -1.19 10.77
CA ASP A 19 24.64 0.26 10.99
C ASP A 19 23.19 0.75 11.13
N ALA A 20 22.64 0.52 12.32
CA ALA A 20 21.44 1.16 12.83
C ALA A 20 21.84 2.50 13.47
N THR A 21 22.32 3.46 12.69
CA THR A 21 22.43 4.85 13.15
C THR A 21 22.19 5.83 11.98
N ASN A 22 21.45 6.90 12.29
CA ASN A 22 21.12 8.06 11.44
C ASN A 22 19.89 7.93 10.52
N LEU A 23 18.74 7.58 11.09
CA LEU A 23 17.49 8.24 10.68
C LEU A 23 17.36 9.54 11.48
N THR A 24 18.00 10.60 10.99
CA THR A 24 17.72 11.95 11.48
C THR A 24 16.26 12.26 11.14
N PRO A 25 15.41 12.64 12.11
CA PRO A 25 14.09 13.15 11.78
C PRO A 25 14.28 14.37 10.90
N ILE A 26 13.79 14.32 9.66
CA ILE A 26 13.72 15.49 8.80
C ILE A 26 12.62 16.37 9.42
N VAL A 27 13.02 17.27 10.31
CA VAL A 27 12.21 18.39 10.72
C VAL A 27 11.98 19.22 9.46
N VAL A 28 10.74 19.25 8.97
CA VAL A 28 10.34 20.12 7.87
C VAL A 28 10.25 21.55 8.43
N THR A 29 11.39 22.18 8.71
CA THR A 29 11.47 23.63 8.88
C THR A 29 11.55 24.25 7.49
N GLY A 30 10.41 24.65 6.93
CA GLY A 30 10.37 25.23 5.60
C GLY A 30 9.08 25.97 5.34
N GLN A 31 8.93 27.15 5.93
CA GLN A 31 7.85 28.09 5.62
C GLN A 31 7.89 28.61 4.17
N SER A 32 8.95 28.36 3.39
CA SER A 32 9.12 28.93 2.05
C SER A 32 8.89 27.99 0.86
N THR A 33 8.67 26.68 1.05
CA THR A 33 8.50 25.74 -0.09
C THR A 33 7.07 25.25 -0.33
N CYS A 34 6.16 25.48 0.62
CA CYS A 34 4.79 24.96 0.55
C CYS A 34 3.85 25.83 -0.32
N GLN A 35 4.07 27.14 -0.39
CA GLN A 35 3.24 28.04 -1.20
C GLN A 35 3.46 27.80 -2.71
N ASP A 36 4.71 27.63 -3.15
CA ASP A 36 5.05 27.50 -4.57
C ASP A 36 4.57 26.19 -5.21
N ALA A 37 4.54 25.09 -4.45
CA ALA A 37 4.06 23.81 -4.97
C ALA A 37 2.54 23.83 -5.23
N CYS A 38 1.77 24.50 -4.36
CA CYS A 38 0.33 24.70 -4.51
C CYS A 38 -0.01 25.68 -5.66
N LEU A 39 0.86 26.64 -5.97
CA LEU A 39 0.68 27.66 -7.01
C LEU A 39 0.92 27.15 -8.44
N SER A 40 1.40 25.92 -8.62
CA SER A 40 1.66 25.35 -9.96
C SER A 40 0.41 24.91 -10.75
N ILE A 41 -0.79 25.06 -10.16
CA ILE A 41 -2.07 24.95 -10.87
C ILE A 41 -2.46 26.38 -11.27
N ASN A 42 -2.42 26.69 -12.57
CA ASN A 42 -2.87 27.98 -13.09
C ASN A 42 -4.28 28.32 -12.53
N ASP A 43 -4.51 29.59 -12.18
CA ASP A 43 -5.75 30.06 -11.53
C ASP A 43 -7.02 29.64 -12.30
N LYS A 44 -6.96 29.60 -13.63
CA LYS A 44 -8.06 29.13 -14.49
C LYS A 44 -8.41 27.64 -14.25
N SER A 45 -7.41 26.80 -14.01
CA SER A 45 -7.62 25.38 -13.72
C SER A 45 -8.14 25.16 -12.31
N ARG A 46 -7.71 26.00 -11.34
CA ARG A 46 -8.30 26.01 -10.00
C ARG A 46 -9.79 26.39 -10.07
N GLN A 47 -10.13 27.48 -10.76
CA GLN A 47 -11.51 27.95 -10.90
C GLN A 47 -12.41 26.92 -11.59
N ALA A 48 -11.95 26.29 -12.67
CA ALA A 48 -12.73 25.27 -13.39
C ALA A 48 -13.01 24.01 -12.52
N VAL A 49 -12.04 23.57 -11.73
CA VAL A 49 -12.21 22.41 -10.82
C VAL A 49 -13.04 22.80 -9.61
N THR A 50 -12.87 24.00 -9.04
CA THR A 50 -13.72 24.52 -7.96
C THR A 50 -15.18 24.58 -8.41
N ALA A 51 -15.45 25.02 -9.64
CA ALA A 51 -16.78 25.03 -10.24
C ALA A 51 -17.37 23.62 -10.41
N LEU A 52 -16.57 22.63 -10.82
CA LEU A 52 -17.00 21.23 -10.99
C LEU A 52 -17.33 20.52 -9.67
N VAL A 53 -16.63 20.86 -8.58
CA VAL A 53 -16.80 20.18 -7.29
C VAL A 53 -17.78 20.96 -6.38
N GLY A 54 -18.04 22.24 -6.64
CA GLY A 54 -19.01 23.12 -5.96
C GLY A 54 -18.63 23.54 -4.53
N GLY A 55 -18.54 24.85 -4.26
CA GLY A 55 -18.27 25.42 -2.93
C GLY A 55 -16.95 26.20 -2.85
N GLU A 56 -16.97 27.30 -2.08
CA GLU A 56 -15.86 28.25 -1.95
C GLU A 56 -14.60 27.64 -1.31
N PRO A 57 -13.39 28.13 -1.68
CA PRO A 57 -12.15 27.80 -0.99
C PRO A 57 -12.26 28.02 0.51
N VAL A 58 -11.65 27.12 1.27
CA VAL A 58 -11.66 27.17 2.73
C VAL A 58 -10.38 27.84 3.20
N GLN A 59 -10.49 29.01 3.83
CA GLN A 59 -9.41 29.51 4.67
C GLN A 59 -9.34 28.64 5.94
N LEU A 60 -8.29 27.85 6.03
CA LEU A 60 -7.91 27.22 7.29
C LEU A 60 -7.12 28.23 8.11
N ASP A 61 -7.49 28.40 9.37
CA ASP A 61 -6.79 29.30 10.27
C ASP A 61 -5.35 28.79 10.48
N GLN A 62 -4.38 29.50 9.90
CA GLN A 62 -2.96 29.16 9.98
C GLN A 62 -2.30 29.80 11.21
N ALA A 63 -2.90 30.86 11.77
CA ALA A 63 -2.32 31.68 12.82
C ALA A 63 -2.22 30.97 14.19
N THR A 64 -2.91 29.84 14.38
CA THR A 64 -2.93 29.09 15.65
C THR A 64 -2.14 27.76 15.63
N ARG A 65 -1.42 27.44 14.54
CA ARG A 65 -0.76 26.13 14.37
C ARG A 65 0.59 26.04 15.08
N GLN A 66 0.61 26.23 16.40
CA GLN A 66 1.67 25.72 17.29
C GLN A 66 1.27 24.33 17.81
N GLN A 67 1.02 23.35 16.91
CA GLN A 67 0.82 21.97 17.35
C GLN A 67 2.18 21.27 17.47
N SER A 68 2.39 20.58 18.59
CA SER A 68 3.63 19.84 18.89
C SER A 68 3.84 18.63 17.98
N GLN A 69 2.80 18.15 17.28
CA GLN A 69 2.82 16.94 16.46
C GLN A 69 1.99 17.12 15.18
N PRO A 70 2.57 16.87 13.98
CA PRO A 70 1.83 16.92 12.72
C PRO A 70 0.65 15.94 12.69
N ARG A 71 -0.48 16.37 12.11
CA ARG A 71 -1.70 15.56 12.00
C ARG A 71 -1.95 15.17 10.55
N VAL A 72 -1.99 13.86 10.28
CA VAL A 72 -2.07 13.30 8.92
C VAL A 72 -3.41 12.61 8.70
N LEU A 73 -4.13 12.95 7.63
CA LEU A 73 -5.32 12.23 7.19
C LEU A 73 -4.99 11.27 6.06
N HIS A 74 -5.06 9.98 6.35
CA HIS A 74 -4.91 8.88 5.41
C HIS A 74 -6.25 8.56 4.73
N VAL A 75 -6.36 8.83 3.43
CA VAL A 75 -7.54 8.53 2.62
C VAL A 75 -7.36 7.18 1.94
N ILE A 76 -8.14 6.19 2.39
CA ILE A 76 -8.03 4.79 2.00
C ILE A 76 -9.37 4.26 1.49
N ASN A 77 -9.35 3.18 0.71
CA ASN A 77 -10.60 2.55 0.25
C ASN A 77 -11.31 1.85 1.42
N GLY A 78 -10.64 0.97 2.15
CA GLY A 78 -11.20 0.27 3.32
C GLY A 78 -12.03 -0.99 3.03
N GLN A 79 -12.29 -1.32 1.76
CA GLN A 79 -13.16 -2.43 1.35
C GLN A 79 -12.59 -3.82 1.71
N HIS A 80 -11.28 -4.00 1.53
CA HIS A 80 -10.57 -5.26 1.76
C HIS A 80 -9.56 -5.07 2.88
N PHE A 81 -9.01 -6.18 3.38
CA PHE A 81 -7.85 -6.15 4.25
C PHE A 81 -6.78 -7.08 3.67
N SER A 82 -5.77 -6.48 3.04
CA SER A 82 -4.69 -7.17 2.34
C SER A 82 -3.35 -6.49 2.63
N GLY A 83 -2.32 -6.71 1.80
CA GLY A 83 -0.99 -6.15 2.02
C GLY A 83 -0.98 -4.61 2.12
N ALA A 84 -1.72 -3.90 1.28
CA ALA A 84 -1.74 -2.43 1.32
C ALA A 84 -2.40 -1.90 2.60
N GLU A 85 -3.49 -2.53 3.04
CA GLU A 85 -4.17 -2.20 4.28
C GLU A 85 -3.35 -2.59 5.52
N ARG A 86 -2.58 -3.68 5.47
CA ARG A 86 -1.63 -4.03 6.53
C ARG A 86 -0.57 -2.95 6.70
N VAL A 87 -0.06 -2.36 5.61
CA VAL A 87 0.86 -1.22 5.69
C VAL A 87 0.18 0.01 6.31
N GLN A 88 -1.07 0.29 5.95
CA GLN A 88 -1.84 1.40 6.54
C GLN A 88 -2.05 1.21 8.04
N GLN A 89 -2.37 -0.01 8.48
CA GLN A 89 -2.45 -0.37 9.89
C GLN A 89 -1.11 -0.16 10.61
N LEU A 90 0.00 -0.64 10.03
CA LEU A 90 1.32 -0.47 10.64
C LEU A 90 1.72 1.01 10.74
N LEU A 91 1.40 1.82 9.73
CA LEU A 91 1.56 3.27 9.82
C LEU A 91 0.76 3.85 10.99
N GLY A 92 -0.51 3.44 11.15
CA GLY A 92 -1.35 3.91 12.25
C GLY A 92 -0.83 3.54 13.65
N ARG A 93 -0.14 2.39 13.77
CA ARG A 93 0.47 1.93 15.02
C ARG A 93 1.77 2.65 15.34
N CYS A 94 2.64 2.84 14.34
CA CYS A 94 4.01 3.30 14.57
C CYS A 94 4.20 4.82 14.45
N LEU A 95 3.33 5.55 13.73
CA LEU A 95 3.52 6.99 13.54
C LEU A 95 3.42 7.80 14.84
N GLY A 96 2.66 7.31 15.83
CA GLY A 96 2.58 7.93 17.15
C GLY A 96 3.93 7.98 17.87
N GLU A 97 4.76 6.94 17.73
CA GLU A 97 6.12 6.88 18.28
C GLU A 97 7.06 7.93 17.66
N ALA A 98 6.79 8.30 16.41
CA ALA A 98 7.50 9.36 15.70
C ALA A 98 6.92 10.78 15.95
N GLY A 99 5.98 10.92 16.88
CA GLY A 99 5.32 12.19 17.18
C GLY A 99 4.39 12.67 16.06
N ILE A 100 3.79 11.75 15.31
CA ILE A 100 2.84 12.06 14.23
C ILE A 100 1.49 11.46 14.59
N THR A 101 0.45 12.30 14.61
CA THR A 101 -0.92 11.83 14.80
C THR A 101 -1.52 11.42 13.46
N SER A 102 -1.94 10.16 13.33
CA SER A 102 -2.58 9.63 12.12
C SER A 102 -4.08 9.41 12.30
N HIS A 103 -4.87 9.88 11.33
CA HIS A 103 -6.30 9.59 11.19
C HIS A 103 -6.55 8.90 9.85
N PHE A 104 -7.34 7.83 9.82
CA PHE A 104 -7.70 7.07 8.63
C PHE A 104 -9.16 7.28 8.28
N VAL A 105 -9.43 7.55 7.00
CA VAL A 105 -10.79 7.66 6.47
C VAL A 105 -11.02 6.65 5.35
N CYS A 106 -11.97 5.74 5.57
CA CYS A 106 -12.39 4.73 4.60
C CYS A 106 -13.49 5.30 3.70
N VAL A 107 -13.20 5.41 2.39
CA VAL A 107 -14.16 5.93 1.39
C VAL A 107 -15.04 4.85 0.76
N LYS A 108 -14.85 3.59 1.15
CA LYS A 108 -15.74 2.46 0.88
C LYS A 108 -15.98 1.69 2.18
N PRO A 109 -17.18 1.14 2.39
CA PRO A 109 -17.40 0.22 3.50
C PRO A 109 -16.62 -1.07 3.27
N GLY A 110 -16.25 -1.75 4.36
CA GLY A 110 -15.66 -3.08 4.31
C GLY A 110 -14.74 -3.38 5.49
N LYS A 111 -13.80 -4.30 5.27
CA LYS A 111 -13.08 -4.98 6.35
C LYS A 111 -12.12 -4.12 7.16
N PHE A 112 -11.56 -3.05 6.59
CA PHE A 112 -10.52 -2.29 7.27
C PHE A 112 -10.92 -1.80 8.68
N PRO A 113 -12.02 -1.04 8.86
CA PRO A 113 -12.44 -0.62 10.20
C PRO A 113 -12.74 -1.78 11.16
N GLU A 114 -13.11 -2.95 10.64
CA GLU A 114 -13.45 -4.13 11.43
C GLU A 114 -12.22 -4.86 11.97
N VAL A 115 -11.15 -4.97 11.17
CA VAL A 115 -9.99 -5.83 11.48
C VAL A 115 -8.68 -5.10 11.68
N CYS A 116 -8.62 -3.77 11.46
CA CYS A 116 -7.36 -3.04 11.58
C CYS A 116 -6.85 -2.92 13.02
N GLY A 117 -7.69 -3.11 14.05
CA GLY A 117 -7.25 -3.02 15.45
C GLY A 117 -6.47 -1.73 15.78
N LEU A 118 -6.81 -0.64 15.10
CA LEU A 118 -6.40 0.72 15.46
C LEU A 118 -7.40 1.28 16.47
N ASP A 119 -7.04 2.35 17.17
CA ASP A 119 -7.99 3.05 18.03
C ASP A 119 -9.21 3.50 17.19
N PRO A 120 -10.46 3.21 17.60
CA PRO A 120 -11.66 3.66 16.89
C PRO A 120 -11.70 5.17 16.62
N GLN A 121 -11.07 5.99 17.46
CA GLN A 121 -10.97 7.44 17.26
C GLN A 121 -10.05 7.81 16.09
N GLN A 122 -9.09 6.94 15.73
CA GLN A 122 -8.21 7.12 14.58
C GLN A 122 -8.88 6.71 13.27
N VAL A 123 -10.06 6.08 13.28
CA VAL A 123 -10.68 5.53 12.06
C VAL A 123 -12.07 6.13 11.86
N SER A 124 -12.35 6.55 10.63
CA SER A 124 -13.68 7.04 10.24
C SER A 124 -14.12 6.41 8.92
N VAL A 125 -15.42 6.22 8.76
CA VAL A 125 -16.01 5.65 7.55
C VAL A 125 -16.87 6.73 6.88
N LEU A 126 -16.46 7.18 5.69
CA LEU A 126 -17.18 8.15 4.88
C LEU A 126 -17.42 7.57 3.48
N PRO A 127 -18.36 6.61 3.35
CA PRO A 127 -18.51 5.85 2.13
C PRO A 127 -19.00 6.74 1.00
N MET A 128 -18.39 6.57 -0.17
CA MET A 128 -18.89 7.10 -1.43
C MET A 128 -20.10 6.30 -1.89
N LEU A 129 -21.11 6.99 -2.41
CA LEU A 129 -22.29 6.35 -3.00
C LEU A 129 -22.00 5.75 -4.39
N SER A 130 -21.01 6.31 -5.11
CA SER A 130 -20.61 5.83 -6.43
C SER A 130 -19.15 6.20 -6.73
N ARG A 131 -18.61 5.68 -7.84
CA ARG A 131 -17.23 6.02 -8.28
C ARG A 131 -17.06 7.49 -8.63
N ILE A 132 -18.14 8.20 -8.96
CA ILE A 132 -18.17 9.62 -9.33
C ILE A 132 -18.73 10.50 -8.23
N ASP A 133 -18.99 9.96 -7.03
CA ASP A 133 -19.49 10.73 -5.90
C ASP A 133 -18.43 11.75 -5.44
N LEU A 134 -18.66 13.02 -5.78
CA LEU A 134 -17.86 14.16 -5.34
C LEU A 134 -18.38 14.79 -4.04
N ARG A 135 -19.58 14.42 -3.57
CA ARG A 135 -20.15 14.94 -2.30
C ARG A 135 -19.32 14.50 -1.10
N VAL A 136 -18.61 13.37 -1.20
CA VAL A 136 -17.64 12.91 -0.21
C VAL A 136 -16.56 13.97 0.08
N ILE A 137 -16.23 14.84 -0.88
CA ILE A 137 -15.18 15.86 -0.71
C ILE A 137 -15.59 16.89 0.34
N GLY A 138 -16.86 17.33 0.36
CA GLY A 138 -17.35 18.24 1.40
C GLY A 138 -17.24 17.65 2.80
N ARG A 139 -17.59 16.37 2.94
CA ARG A 139 -17.45 15.62 4.21
C ARG A 139 -15.99 15.44 4.62
N LEU A 140 -15.09 15.18 3.66
CA LEU A 140 -13.65 15.12 3.92
C LEU A 140 -13.09 16.48 4.36
N VAL A 141 -13.51 17.58 3.74
CA VAL A 141 -13.12 18.95 4.14
C VAL A 141 -13.61 19.27 5.56
N GLN A 142 -14.84 18.88 5.90
CA GLN A 142 -15.35 19.01 7.27
C GLN A 142 -14.53 18.20 8.27
N LEU A 143 -14.15 16.96 7.91
CA LEU A 143 -13.29 16.12 8.74
C LEU A 143 -11.90 16.75 8.92
N VAL A 144 -11.31 17.31 7.86
CA VAL A 144 -10.04 18.04 7.90
C VAL A 144 -10.09 19.19 8.90
N ARG A 145 -11.16 19.98 8.89
CA ARG A 145 -11.36 21.07 9.85
C ARG A 145 -11.54 20.55 11.28
N LYS A 146 -12.46 19.59 11.47
CA LYS A 146 -12.79 19.02 12.78
C LYS A 146 -11.57 18.40 13.45
N GLN A 147 -10.77 17.66 12.69
CA GLN A 147 -9.59 16.96 13.19
C GLN A 147 -8.30 17.79 13.11
N ARG A 148 -8.37 19.05 12.66
CA ARG A 148 -7.23 19.96 12.49
C ARG A 148 -6.08 19.31 11.71
N ILE A 149 -6.39 18.77 10.54
CA ILE A 149 -5.41 18.05 9.72
C ILE A 149 -4.41 19.03 9.08
N ASP A 150 -3.15 18.61 9.03
CA ASP A 150 -2.04 19.35 8.42
C ASP A 150 -1.61 18.77 7.08
N ILE A 151 -1.68 17.44 6.94
CA ILE A 151 -1.19 16.72 5.76
C ILE A 151 -2.23 15.71 5.32
N LEU A 152 -2.46 15.61 4.01
CA LEU A 152 -3.30 14.56 3.43
C LEU A 152 -2.43 13.47 2.81
N HIS A 153 -2.84 12.21 2.94
CA HIS A 153 -2.07 11.06 2.48
C HIS A 153 -2.99 10.09 1.73
N ALA A 154 -2.80 9.92 0.42
CA ALA A 154 -3.57 9.00 -0.41
C ALA A 154 -2.84 7.66 -0.61
N HIS A 155 -3.58 6.57 -0.79
CA HIS A 155 -3.04 5.22 -0.95
C HIS A 155 -3.47 4.48 -2.23
N THR A 156 -4.39 5.05 -3.01
CA THR A 156 -4.87 4.47 -4.28
C THR A 156 -5.12 5.56 -5.32
N PRO A 157 -5.19 5.26 -6.63
CA PRO A 157 -5.49 6.28 -7.65
C PRO A 157 -6.82 7.00 -7.39
N ARG A 158 -7.84 6.27 -6.91
CA ARG A 158 -9.14 6.87 -6.57
C ARG A 158 -9.03 7.81 -5.38
N THR A 159 -8.32 7.42 -4.33
CA THR A 159 -8.15 8.29 -3.15
C THR A 159 -7.18 9.43 -3.42
N ALA A 160 -6.25 9.29 -4.37
CA ALA A 160 -5.42 10.39 -4.85
C ALA A 160 -6.25 11.48 -5.52
N LEU A 161 -7.25 11.11 -6.34
CA LEU A 161 -8.18 12.08 -6.92
C LEU A 161 -8.97 12.83 -5.85
N LEU A 162 -9.57 12.12 -4.90
CA LEU A 162 -10.31 12.75 -3.81
C LEU A 162 -9.41 13.68 -3.00
N THR A 163 -8.20 13.21 -2.68
CA THR A 163 -7.22 13.97 -1.90
C THR A 163 -6.75 15.22 -2.63
N ALA A 164 -6.50 15.14 -3.94
CA ALA A 164 -6.13 16.30 -4.75
C ALA A 164 -7.24 17.38 -4.73
N LEU A 165 -8.52 16.97 -4.76
CA LEU A 165 -9.65 17.89 -4.70
C LEU A 165 -9.85 18.47 -3.29
N VAL A 166 -9.63 17.67 -2.24
CA VAL A 166 -9.64 18.17 -0.85
C VAL A 166 -8.48 19.16 -0.65
N ALA A 167 -7.27 18.83 -1.09
CA ALA A 167 -6.09 19.69 -1.03
C ALA A 167 -6.32 21.03 -1.74
N LEU A 168 -6.96 21.01 -2.92
CA LEU A 168 -7.33 22.22 -3.64
C LEU A 168 -8.25 23.13 -2.81
N ARG A 169 -9.19 22.57 -2.07
CA ARG A 169 -10.13 23.32 -1.23
C ARG A 169 -9.54 23.83 0.07
N THR A 170 -8.63 23.07 0.66
CA THR A 170 -8.08 23.34 1.99
C THR A 170 -6.74 24.05 1.94
N GLY A 171 -6.07 24.03 0.80
CA GLY A 171 -4.69 24.52 0.65
C GLY A 171 -3.65 23.63 1.35
N LEU A 172 -4.02 22.44 1.83
CA LEU A 172 -3.09 21.56 2.53
C LEU A 172 -2.16 20.82 1.57
N PRO A 173 -0.88 20.62 1.95
CA PRO A 173 0.01 19.73 1.22
C PRO A 173 -0.49 18.28 1.31
N TRP A 174 -0.15 17.49 0.29
CA TRP A 174 -0.52 16.08 0.29
C TRP A 174 0.51 15.19 -0.38
N CYS A 175 0.58 13.95 0.09
CA CYS A 175 1.42 12.92 -0.47
C CYS A 175 0.61 11.74 -0.99
N TYR A 176 1.19 11.03 -1.95
CA TYR A 176 0.59 9.85 -2.54
C TYR A 176 1.50 8.63 -2.38
N HIS A 177 1.00 7.59 -1.75
CA HIS A 177 1.69 6.33 -1.51
C HIS A 177 1.23 5.29 -2.52
N VAL A 178 2.14 4.95 -3.43
CA VAL A 178 1.92 4.04 -4.55
C VAL A 178 2.29 2.62 -4.14
N HIS A 179 1.26 1.77 -3.98
CA HIS A 179 1.39 0.37 -3.56
C HIS A 179 1.46 -0.62 -4.73
N SER A 180 0.99 -0.24 -5.92
CA SER A 180 0.92 -1.11 -7.09
C SER A 180 0.95 -0.32 -8.40
N PRO A 181 1.41 -0.94 -9.51
CA PRO A 181 1.23 -0.38 -10.84
C PRO A 181 -0.26 -0.35 -11.19
N THR A 182 -0.83 0.85 -11.35
CA THR A 182 -2.22 1.06 -11.77
C THR A 182 -2.56 0.32 -13.08
N ALA A 183 -1.56 0.07 -13.93
CA ALA A 183 -1.71 -0.62 -15.21
C ALA A 183 -2.00 -2.14 -15.09
N ARG A 184 -1.78 -2.77 -13.93
CA ARG A 184 -1.85 -4.24 -13.78
C ARG A 184 -2.84 -4.74 -12.71
N ASP A 185 -3.61 -3.85 -12.10
CA ASP A 185 -4.47 -4.21 -10.96
C ASP A 185 -5.84 -4.77 -11.36
N SER A 186 -6.32 -4.51 -12.58
CA SER A 186 -7.59 -5.06 -13.07
C SER A 186 -7.47 -5.71 -14.45
N THR A 187 -8.26 -6.76 -14.69
CA THR A 187 -8.41 -7.46 -15.97
C THR A 187 -9.17 -6.63 -17.02
N ARG A 188 -9.54 -5.38 -16.71
CA ARG A 188 -10.40 -4.52 -17.54
C ARG A 188 -9.60 -3.32 -18.05
N GLY A 189 -9.09 -3.41 -19.28
CA GLY A 189 -8.20 -2.41 -19.88
C GLY A 189 -8.73 -0.97 -19.86
N LEU A 190 -10.05 -0.77 -20.00
CA LEU A 190 -10.67 0.56 -19.92
C LEU A 190 -10.59 1.17 -18.51
N ILE A 191 -10.77 0.37 -17.45
CA ILE A 191 -10.66 0.84 -16.06
C ILE A 191 -9.21 1.20 -15.74
N ASN A 192 -8.24 0.43 -16.25
CA ASN A 192 -6.82 0.75 -16.08
C ASN A 192 -6.46 2.07 -16.76
N ARG A 193 -6.97 2.35 -17.97
CA ARG A 193 -6.76 3.62 -18.67
C ARG A 193 -7.34 4.81 -17.90
N ILE A 194 -8.56 4.67 -17.38
CA ILE A 194 -9.19 5.71 -16.55
C ILE A 194 -8.38 5.94 -15.27
N ASN A 195 -7.99 4.88 -14.57
CA ASN A 195 -7.19 5.03 -13.35
C ASN A 195 -5.82 5.67 -13.63
N LEU A 196 -5.16 5.30 -14.74
CA LEU A 196 -3.90 5.91 -15.16
C LEU A 196 -4.06 7.40 -15.46
N TRP A 197 -5.15 7.78 -16.13
CA TRP A 197 -5.45 9.17 -16.43
C TRP A 197 -5.74 9.97 -15.16
N ILE A 198 -6.55 9.40 -14.26
CA ILE A 198 -6.85 9.97 -12.94
C ILE A 198 -5.57 10.16 -12.13
N GLU A 199 -4.72 9.14 -12.08
CA GLU A 199 -3.43 9.18 -11.39
C GLU A 199 -2.56 10.29 -11.98
N ARG A 200 -2.43 10.35 -13.32
CA ARG A 200 -1.62 11.36 -14.00
C ARG A 200 -2.09 12.80 -13.76
N ILE A 201 -3.40 13.02 -13.62
CA ILE A 201 -3.95 14.34 -13.29
C ILE A 201 -3.71 14.65 -11.82
N SER A 202 -3.96 13.68 -10.95
CA SER A 202 -3.88 13.86 -9.51
C SER A 202 -2.43 14.13 -9.08
N VAL A 203 -1.45 13.39 -9.59
CA VAL A 203 -0.03 13.55 -9.19
C VAL A 203 0.56 14.92 -9.52
N ARG A 204 -0.07 15.73 -10.38
CA ARG A 204 0.41 17.08 -10.71
C ARG A 204 0.44 18.01 -9.49
N SER A 205 -0.59 17.94 -8.65
CA SER A 205 -0.70 18.75 -7.43
C SER A 205 -0.07 18.08 -6.21
N CYS A 206 0.46 16.87 -6.36
CA CYS A 206 1.04 16.10 -5.26
C CYS A 206 2.40 16.66 -4.86
N THR A 207 2.59 16.91 -3.56
CA THR A 207 3.85 17.43 -3.01
C THR A 207 4.94 16.37 -3.03
N ARG A 208 4.62 15.14 -2.62
CA ARG A 208 5.55 13.99 -2.58
C ARG A 208 4.85 12.69 -2.97
N LEU A 209 5.50 11.89 -3.79
CA LEU A 209 5.08 10.53 -4.12
C LEU A 209 6.00 9.52 -3.45
N ILE A 210 5.42 8.64 -2.64
CA ILE A 210 6.11 7.56 -1.94
C ILE A 210 5.84 6.27 -2.71
N THR A 211 6.90 5.61 -3.15
CA THR A 211 6.80 4.36 -3.91
C THR A 211 7.37 3.23 -3.07
N VAL A 212 6.69 2.08 -3.04
CA VAL A 212 7.14 0.93 -2.22
C VAL A 212 8.31 0.15 -2.81
N SER A 213 8.73 0.50 -4.03
CA SER A 213 9.87 -0.15 -4.69
C SER A 213 10.55 0.75 -5.70
N LYS A 214 11.83 0.44 -5.99
CA LYS A 214 12.58 1.06 -7.08
C LYS A 214 11.91 0.85 -8.45
N SER A 215 11.19 -0.26 -8.63
CA SER A 215 10.47 -0.54 -9.88
C SER A 215 9.32 0.45 -10.10
N LEU A 216 8.51 0.69 -9.05
CA LEU A 216 7.43 1.67 -9.10
C LEU A 216 7.96 3.09 -9.29
N ARG A 217 9.09 3.45 -8.66
CA ARG A 217 9.75 4.73 -8.92
C ARG A 217 10.09 4.92 -10.40
N ARG A 218 10.65 3.89 -11.05
CA ARG A 218 10.96 3.94 -12.50
C ARG A 218 9.69 4.11 -13.34
N GLU A 219 8.60 3.47 -12.96
CA GLU A 219 7.31 3.64 -13.64
C GLU A 219 6.77 5.06 -13.49
N MET A 220 6.78 5.63 -12.29
CA MET A 220 6.34 7.01 -12.06
C MET A 220 7.21 8.05 -12.80
N LEU A 221 8.52 7.81 -12.91
CA LEU A 221 9.41 8.63 -13.74
C LEU A 221 9.00 8.58 -15.22
N ARG A 222 8.66 7.39 -15.75
CA ARG A 222 8.18 7.24 -17.15
C ARG A 222 6.84 7.94 -17.38
N LEU A 223 6.00 8.08 -16.35
CA LEU A 223 4.76 8.84 -16.42
C LEU A 223 4.96 10.37 -16.33
N GLY A 224 6.21 10.82 -16.14
CA GLY A 224 6.58 12.23 -16.12
C GLY A 224 6.57 12.86 -14.73
N VAL A 225 6.56 12.08 -13.65
CA VAL A 225 6.65 12.61 -12.28
C VAL A 225 8.09 13.11 -12.03
N PRO A 226 8.29 14.36 -11.55
CA PRO A 226 9.63 14.89 -11.28
C PRO A 226 10.39 14.06 -10.23
N ARG A 227 11.67 13.76 -10.50
CA ARG A 227 12.54 12.97 -9.61
C ARG A 227 12.57 13.51 -8.17
N GLN A 228 12.58 14.83 -8.01
CA GLN A 228 12.61 15.49 -6.70
C GLN A 228 11.35 15.23 -5.85
N ARG A 229 10.21 14.89 -6.48
CA ARG A 229 8.97 14.56 -5.75
C ARG A 229 8.90 13.09 -5.35
N LEU A 230 9.77 12.23 -5.88
CA LEU A 230 9.71 10.78 -5.68
C LEU A 230 10.63 10.32 -4.55
N PHE A 231 10.05 9.55 -3.63
CA PHE A 231 10.74 8.87 -2.54
C PHE A 231 10.45 7.36 -2.60
N VAL A 232 11.42 6.53 -2.24
CA VAL A 232 11.22 5.07 -2.14
C VAL A 232 11.22 4.71 -0.67
N ALA A 233 10.11 4.14 -0.19
CA ALA A 233 9.99 3.61 1.15
C ALA A 233 9.44 2.19 1.06
N ALA A 234 10.28 1.18 1.29
CA ALA A 234 9.81 -0.21 1.27
C ALA A 234 8.82 -0.45 2.41
N ASN A 235 7.89 -1.39 2.21
CA ASN A 235 6.95 -1.78 3.24
C ASN A 235 7.72 -2.40 4.42
N GLY A 236 7.56 -1.82 5.60
CA GLY A 236 8.06 -2.41 6.84
C GLY A 236 7.17 -3.57 7.29
N VAL A 237 7.79 -4.58 7.87
CA VAL A 237 7.12 -5.65 8.62
C VAL A 237 7.76 -5.72 10.01
N PRO A 238 7.00 -6.08 11.06
CA PRO A 238 7.59 -6.35 12.37
C PRO A 238 8.70 -7.39 12.26
N ALA A 239 9.74 -7.25 13.10
CA ALA A 239 10.71 -8.32 13.25
C ALA A 239 9.98 -9.57 13.75
N ILE A 240 10.26 -10.71 13.12
CA ILE A 240 9.82 -12.01 13.61
C ILE A 240 10.94 -12.60 14.46
N ASP A 241 10.57 -13.35 15.49
CA ASP A 241 11.54 -14.13 16.25
C ASP A 241 12.32 -15.05 15.31
N PRO A 242 13.61 -15.31 15.59
CA PRO A 242 14.41 -16.24 14.81
C PRO A 242 13.68 -17.58 14.67
N ILE A 243 13.50 -18.02 13.43
CA ILE A 243 12.95 -19.35 13.17
C ILE A 243 13.98 -20.37 13.65
N ASP A 244 13.57 -21.22 14.58
CA ASP A 244 14.35 -22.38 15.02
C ASP A 244 14.52 -23.34 13.83
N ALA A 245 15.73 -23.38 13.27
CA ALA A 245 16.04 -24.17 12.09
C ALA A 245 16.03 -25.67 12.41
N ASP A 246 16.42 -26.06 13.62
CA ASP A 246 16.54 -27.45 14.04
C ASP A 246 15.16 -28.12 14.11
N LYS A 247 14.13 -27.38 14.57
CA LYS A 247 12.72 -27.83 14.52
C LYS A 247 12.18 -28.12 13.12
N ARG A 248 12.84 -27.63 12.05
CA ARG A 248 12.41 -27.88 10.66
C ARG A 248 13.11 -29.08 10.02
N LEU A 249 14.31 -29.45 10.50
CA LEU A 249 15.10 -30.53 9.92
C LEU A 249 14.52 -31.92 10.24
N ASP A 250 13.72 -32.04 11.30
CA ASP A 250 13.07 -33.31 11.70
C ASP A 250 11.74 -33.59 10.96
N GLN A 251 11.35 -32.75 9.99
CA GLN A 251 10.09 -32.91 9.28
C GLN A 251 10.19 -33.93 8.13
N LEU A 252 9.47 -35.05 8.25
CA LEU A 252 9.34 -36.08 7.20
C LEU A 252 8.50 -35.61 6.00
N THR A 253 7.77 -34.50 6.13
CA THR A 253 6.93 -33.92 5.08
C THR A 253 7.11 -32.41 5.05
N TRP A 254 7.38 -31.87 3.86
CA TRP A 254 7.57 -30.45 3.66
C TRP A 254 6.24 -29.75 3.39
N ASN A 255 6.03 -28.61 4.06
CA ASN A 255 4.85 -27.77 3.82
C ASN A 255 5.26 -26.55 2.99
N LEU A 256 4.69 -26.46 1.78
CA LEU A 256 4.76 -25.30 0.91
C LEU A 256 3.57 -24.38 1.20
N GLY A 257 3.83 -23.17 1.67
CA GLY A 257 2.78 -22.19 1.95
C GLY A 257 2.63 -21.16 0.83
N LEU A 258 1.42 -20.99 0.29
CA LEU A 258 1.06 -19.88 -0.59
C LEU A 258 0.17 -18.90 0.18
N ILE A 259 0.73 -17.78 0.60
CA ILE A 259 0.05 -16.76 1.40
C ILE A 259 -0.38 -15.58 0.52
N ALA A 260 -1.67 -15.47 0.21
CA ALA A 260 -2.20 -14.39 -0.62
C ALA A 260 -3.73 -14.23 -0.52
N LEU A 261 -4.23 -13.04 -0.90
CA LEU A 261 -5.58 -12.97 -1.47
C LEU A 261 -5.58 -13.70 -2.82
N MET A 262 -6.24 -14.85 -2.89
CA MET A 262 -6.26 -15.73 -4.05
C MET A 262 -7.02 -15.09 -5.20
N ARG A 263 -6.33 -14.92 -6.33
CA ARG A 263 -6.80 -14.33 -7.59
C ARG A 263 -5.86 -14.76 -8.72
N PRO A 264 -6.29 -14.77 -9.99
CA PRO A 264 -5.50 -15.35 -11.10
C PRO A 264 -4.04 -14.89 -11.16
N ARG A 265 -3.77 -13.60 -10.90
CA ARG A 265 -2.40 -13.06 -10.92
C ARG A 265 -1.46 -13.60 -9.82
N LYS A 266 -1.97 -14.36 -8.87
CA LYS A 266 -1.18 -14.99 -7.80
C LYS A 266 -0.61 -16.35 -8.22
N GLY A 267 -1.09 -16.90 -9.34
CA GLY A 267 -0.56 -18.14 -9.90
C GLY A 267 -0.86 -19.35 -9.03
N VAL A 268 -2.08 -19.42 -8.47
CA VAL A 268 -2.51 -20.61 -7.71
C VAL A 268 -2.53 -21.82 -8.64
N GLU A 269 -2.95 -21.62 -9.88
CA GLU A 269 -2.96 -22.60 -10.97
C GLU A 269 -1.55 -23.17 -11.21
N VAL A 270 -0.54 -22.30 -11.23
CA VAL A 270 0.87 -22.71 -11.41
C VAL A 270 1.35 -23.54 -10.22
N ALA A 271 0.92 -23.19 -9.00
CA ALA A 271 1.24 -23.99 -7.82
C ALA A 271 0.59 -25.38 -7.87
N LEU A 272 -0.67 -25.47 -8.34
CA LEU A 272 -1.34 -26.76 -8.54
C LEU A 272 -0.65 -27.61 -9.61
N ASP A 273 -0.26 -27.02 -10.74
CA ASP A 273 0.48 -27.72 -11.79
C ASP A 273 1.82 -28.27 -11.26
N ALA A 274 2.51 -27.52 -10.41
CA ALA A 274 3.72 -27.99 -9.73
C ALA A 274 3.45 -29.14 -8.75
N MET A 275 2.30 -29.12 -8.05
CA MET A 275 1.91 -30.19 -7.14
C MET A 275 1.62 -31.52 -7.86
N VAL A 276 1.12 -31.48 -9.10
CA VAL A 276 0.98 -32.69 -9.94
C VAL A 276 2.34 -33.36 -10.15
N GLU A 277 3.37 -32.58 -10.48
CA GLU A 277 4.71 -33.11 -10.71
C GLU A 277 5.36 -33.62 -9.41
N ILE A 278 5.13 -32.94 -8.30
CA ILE A 278 5.56 -33.37 -6.96
C ILE A 278 4.92 -34.72 -6.60
N LYS A 279 3.60 -34.85 -6.79
CA LYS A 279 2.85 -36.08 -6.54
C LYS A 279 3.34 -37.23 -7.43
N ARG A 280 3.54 -36.97 -8.72
CA ARG A 280 4.07 -37.94 -9.69
C ARG A 280 5.44 -38.49 -9.30
N ARG A 281 6.29 -37.67 -8.67
CA ARG A 281 7.62 -38.06 -8.18
C ARG A 281 7.60 -38.70 -6.79
N GLY A 282 6.45 -38.76 -6.12
CA GLY A 282 6.33 -39.32 -4.77
C GLY A 282 7.07 -38.51 -3.71
N LEU A 283 7.24 -37.20 -3.91
CA LEU A 283 7.90 -36.34 -2.93
C LEU A 283 6.94 -36.02 -1.78
N PRO A 284 7.38 -36.09 -0.50
CA PRO A 284 6.52 -35.83 0.65
C PRO A 284 6.35 -34.32 0.85
N ILE A 285 5.62 -33.66 -0.04
CA ILE A 285 5.36 -32.22 0.01
C ILE A 285 3.85 -31.98 -0.03
N ARG A 286 3.37 -31.07 0.82
CA ARG A 286 1.99 -30.58 0.84
C ARG A 286 1.97 -29.09 0.52
N LEU A 287 0.88 -28.62 -0.08
CA LEU A 287 0.62 -27.21 -0.37
C LEU A 287 -0.50 -26.71 0.54
N GLU A 288 -0.23 -25.64 1.26
CA GLU A 288 -1.21 -24.92 2.06
C GLU A 288 -1.52 -23.56 1.41
N LEU A 289 -2.77 -23.38 1.01
CA LEU A 289 -3.29 -22.12 0.47
C LEU A 289 -3.86 -21.28 1.62
N ILE A 290 -3.13 -20.22 2.00
CA ILE A 290 -3.43 -19.37 3.15
C ILE A 290 -3.93 -18.01 2.65
N GLY A 291 -5.20 -17.71 2.95
CA GLY A 291 -5.86 -16.47 2.59
C GLY A 291 -7.27 -16.68 2.01
N GLY A 292 -7.99 -15.58 1.81
CA GLY A 292 -9.30 -15.59 1.17
C GLY A 292 -9.21 -15.57 -0.35
N PHE A 293 -10.36 -15.72 -1.02
CA PHE A 293 -10.49 -15.57 -2.48
C PHE A 293 -11.06 -14.19 -2.84
N GLU A 294 -10.60 -13.61 -3.95
CA GLU A 294 -11.12 -12.33 -4.46
C GLU A 294 -12.58 -12.45 -4.89
N THR A 295 -12.97 -13.59 -5.47
CA THR A 295 -14.34 -13.89 -5.87
C THR A 295 -14.70 -15.36 -5.60
N GLU A 296 -16.00 -15.64 -5.43
CA GLU A 296 -16.47 -17.01 -5.22
C GLU A 296 -16.35 -17.86 -6.48
N GLU A 297 -16.44 -17.24 -7.66
CA GLU A 297 -16.23 -17.92 -8.95
C GLU A 297 -14.80 -18.45 -9.05
N TYR A 298 -13.82 -17.63 -8.66
CA TYR A 298 -12.43 -18.04 -8.66
C TYR A 298 -12.15 -19.14 -7.62
N ARG A 299 -12.80 -19.06 -6.46
CA ARG A 299 -12.75 -20.13 -5.46
C ARG A 299 -13.25 -21.46 -6.01
N LYS A 300 -14.43 -21.46 -6.64
CA LYS A 300 -15.01 -22.66 -7.27
C LYS A 300 -14.09 -23.23 -8.35
N GLN A 301 -13.52 -22.37 -9.20
CA GLN A 301 -12.57 -22.79 -10.22
C GLN A 301 -11.36 -23.54 -9.63
N ILE A 302 -10.72 -22.97 -8.60
CA ILE A 302 -9.56 -23.60 -7.95
C ILE A 302 -9.94 -24.92 -7.27
N LEU A 303 -11.08 -24.99 -6.59
CA LEU A 303 -11.56 -26.24 -5.98
C LEU A 303 -11.82 -27.33 -7.04
N SER A 304 -12.44 -26.98 -8.16
CA SER A 304 -12.63 -27.91 -9.27
C SER A 304 -11.31 -28.38 -9.88
N GLN A 305 -10.31 -27.50 -9.98
CA GLN A 305 -8.99 -27.86 -10.49
C GLN A 305 -8.25 -28.81 -9.53
N ILE A 306 -8.35 -28.61 -8.21
CA ILE A 306 -7.78 -29.53 -7.21
C ILE A 306 -8.37 -30.93 -7.38
N LEU A 307 -9.70 -31.05 -7.53
CA LEU A 307 -10.39 -32.33 -7.75
C LEU A 307 -9.96 -32.99 -9.07
N LEU A 308 -9.95 -32.23 -10.17
CA LEU A 308 -9.59 -32.75 -11.50
C LEU A 308 -8.14 -33.23 -11.58
N LEU A 309 -7.25 -32.62 -10.80
CA LEU A 309 -5.84 -32.99 -10.72
C LEU A 309 -5.56 -34.03 -9.63
N GLU A 310 -6.60 -34.51 -8.93
CA GLU A 310 -6.51 -35.47 -7.83
C GLU A 310 -5.54 -35.00 -6.72
N LEU A 311 -5.63 -33.74 -6.31
CA LEU A 311 -4.70 -33.12 -5.34
C LEU A 311 -5.30 -32.94 -3.93
N GLU A 312 -6.48 -33.51 -3.64
CA GLU A 312 -7.19 -33.30 -2.37
C GLU A 312 -6.42 -33.77 -1.13
N ASP A 313 -5.52 -34.75 -1.30
CA ASP A 313 -4.70 -35.34 -0.25
C ASP A 313 -3.47 -34.50 0.11
N CYS A 314 -3.06 -33.59 -0.78
CA CYS A 314 -1.84 -32.81 -0.64
C CYS A 314 -2.04 -31.30 -0.73
N VAL A 315 -3.24 -30.81 -1.02
CA VAL A 315 -3.58 -29.38 -1.04
C VAL A 315 -4.64 -29.04 0.00
N THR A 316 -4.33 -28.11 0.90
CA THR A 316 -5.26 -27.64 1.93
C THR A 316 -5.56 -26.15 1.79
N LEU A 317 -6.74 -25.72 2.23
CA LEU A 317 -7.16 -24.32 2.22
C LEU A 317 -7.45 -23.89 3.66
N SER A 318 -6.67 -22.95 4.18
CA SER A 318 -6.78 -22.48 5.57
C SER A 318 -7.64 -21.23 5.72
N GLY A 319 -8.03 -20.61 4.61
CA GLY A 319 -8.81 -19.37 4.62
C GLY A 319 -8.00 -18.17 5.12
N PHE A 320 -8.70 -17.08 5.43
CA PHE A 320 -8.07 -15.85 5.93
C PHE A 320 -7.69 -16.00 7.40
N THR A 321 -6.42 -15.72 7.73
CA THR A 321 -5.86 -15.72 9.09
C THR A 321 -5.12 -14.40 9.33
N THR A 322 -5.02 -13.97 10.60
CA THR A 322 -4.45 -12.67 11.03
C THR A 322 -3.30 -12.82 12.00
#